data_AF-A0A1W1WGA9-F1
#
_entry.id   AF-A0A1W1WGA9-F1
#
_cell.length_a   1.000
_cell.length_b   1.000
_cell.length_c   1.000
_cell.angle_alpha   90.00
_cell.angle_beta   90.00
_cell.angle_gamma   90.00
#
_symmetry.space_group_name_H-M   'P 1'
#
loop_
_entity.id
_entity.type
_entity.pdbx_description
1 polymer ?
#
loop_
_entity_poly.entity_id
_entity_poly.type
_entity_poly.pdbx_seq_one_letter_code
_entity_poly.pdbx_strand_id
1 'polypeptide(L)'
;MKRVNGLVVGLGLMAAGTIGGVAFAATHGSALSTSTPGSVPQSGSLGRFSAMMGGSGAGASSGLGGMMASAMNQYLGNTHAAMGYVGSGGGGMMGAASGSVWTPAQVAKLVQQSEQGVTIDRTTNTITYHSTQDLLVPLAAPAALHIKGMQWEIDGLINPKVVVPQGAQITVDLVNADQGYMHGFEVTTARPPFREMAMMQGPATFSRAFIMPILPETSQGQYHRSTQFTATKAGTYSYICPVPGHAAQGMAGRFVVS
;
A
#
# COMPACT_ATOMS: atom_id res chain seq x y z
N MET A 1 -48.72 25.54 50.06
CA MET A 1 -47.69 24.65 50.67
C MET A 1 -46.42 24.82 49.84
N LYS A 2 -45.41 25.57 50.30
CA LYS A 2 -44.14 25.08 50.93
C LYS A 2 -43.48 23.98 50.09
N ARG A 3 -42.20 23.95 49.68
CA ARG A 3 -40.91 24.64 49.97
C ARG A 3 -39.94 24.18 48.83
N VAL A 4 -39.10 25.01 48.18
CA VAL A 4 -37.78 25.57 48.57
C VAL A 4 -36.59 24.57 48.49
N ASN A 5 -35.56 25.00 47.71
CA ASN A 5 -34.11 24.70 47.72
C ASN A 5 -33.60 23.35 47.15
N GLY A 6 -32.44 23.27 46.47
CA GLY A 6 -31.38 24.27 46.35
C GLY A 6 -30.25 23.90 45.38
N LEU A 7 -29.50 24.95 45.03
CA LEU A 7 -28.24 25.04 44.32
C LEU A 7 -27.12 24.31 45.10
N VAL A 8 -26.29 23.51 44.42
CA VAL A 8 -24.91 23.25 44.85
C VAL A 8 -23.99 23.42 43.64
N VAL A 9 -23.14 24.43 43.78
CA VAL A 9 -21.95 24.72 42.97
C VAL A 9 -20.87 23.72 43.37
N GLY A 10 -20.26 23.06 42.38
CA GLY A 10 -19.05 22.26 42.54
C GLY A 10 -17.97 22.77 41.59
N LEU A 11 -17.24 23.80 42.02
CA LEU A 11 -15.99 24.23 41.42
C LEU A 11 -14.86 23.42 42.08
N GLY A 12 -14.07 22.66 41.30
CA GLY A 12 -13.04 21.77 41.83
C GLY A 12 -11.83 21.62 40.89
N LEU A 13 -10.89 22.54 41.07
CA LEU A 13 -9.43 22.48 40.90
C LEU A 13 -8.77 21.58 39.82
N MET A 14 -8.12 22.27 38.87
CA MET A 14 -6.66 22.28 38.62
C MET A 14 -5.83 21.06 39.05
N ALA A 15 -5.22 20.39 38.07
CA ALA A 15 -3.86 19.85 38.18
C ALA A 15 -3.20 19.81 36.79
N ALA A 16 -2.52 20.89 36.43
CA ALA A 16 -1.56 20.93 35.34
C ALA A 16 -0.28 20.22 35.81
N GLY A 17 -0.05 19.00 35.33
CA GLY A 17 1.19 18.27 35.52
C GLY A 17 2.11 18.44 34.31
N THR A 18 2.99 19.45 34.36
CA THR A 18 4.14 19.55 33.48
C THR A 18 5.19 18.51 33.90
N ILE A 19 5.48 17.53 33.05
CA ILE A 19 6.72 16.75 33.17
C ILE A 19 7.63 17.20 32.03
N GLY A 20 8.68 17.91 32.45
CA GLY A 20 9.76 18.39 31.60
C GLY A 20 10.56 17.24 31.00
N GLY A 21 11.09 17.51 29.82
CA GLY A 21 12.07 16.65 29.17
C GLY A 21 13.40 16.64 29.92
N VAL A 22 14.16 15.58 29.68
CA VAL A 22 15.61 15.59 29.83
C VAL A 22 16.18 14.87 28.63
N ALA A 23 16.84 15.63 27.75
CA ALA A 23 17.77 15.11 26.76
C ALA A 23 19.11 14.85 27.45
N PHE A 24 19.74 13.72 27.17
CA PHE A 24 21.16 13.53 27.38
C PHE A 24 21.83 13.22 26.05
N ALA A 25 22.92 13.94 25.82
CA ALA A 25 23.71 13.97 24.60
C ALA A 25 25.00 13.16 24.76
N ALA A 26 25.51 12.69 23.61
CA ALA A 26 26.93 12.49 23.26
C ALA A 26 27.64 11.31 23.99
N THR A 27 28.65 10.61 23.46
CA THR A 27 29.79 10.98 22.60
C THR A 27 30.47 9.72 22.02
N HIS A 28 31.06 9.87 20.82
CA HIS A 28 32.37 9.39 20.30
C HIS A 28 32.88 7.94 20.51
N GLY A 29 33.45 7.38 19.42
CA GLY A 29 34.48 6.35 19.51
C GLY A 29 34.84 5.66 18.19
N SER A 30 35.84 6.17 17.48
CA SER A 30 36.46 5.64 16.26
C SER A 30 37.16 4.30 16.45
N ALA A 31 37.30 3.50 15.37
CA ALA A 31 38.59 2.93 14.94
C ALA A 31 38.50 2.21 13.58
N LEU A 32 39.36 2.65 12.66
CA LEU A 32 39.81 1.97 11.45
C LEU A 32 40.59 0.70 11.80
N SER A 33 40.51 -0.31 10.93
CA SER A 33 41.58 -1.29 10.74
C SER A 33 41.77 -1.56 9.24
N THR A 34 42.94 -1.13 8.77
CA THR A 34 43.53 -1.35 7.45
C THR A 34 44.16 -2.73 7.32
N SER A 35 43.97 -3.40 6.18
CA SER A 35 44.97 -4.34 5.63
C SER A 35 44.85 -4.48 4.11
N THR A 36 45.92 -4.12 3.42
CA THR A 36 46.38 -4.54 2.08
C THR A 36 47.84 -5.02 2.28
N PRO A 37 48.56 -5.68 1.33
CA PRO A 37 48.35 -5.76 -0.13
C PRO A 37 48.65 -7.15 -0.77
N GLY A 38 48.51 -7.25 -2.09
CA GLY A 38 49.10 -8.33 -2.92
C GLY A 38 48.43 -8.41 -4.30
N SER A 39 48.87 -7.63 -5.28
CA SER A 39 49.89 -7.94 -6.31
C SER A 39 49.31 -8.53 -7.60
N VAL A 40 49.36 -7.72 -8.65
CA VAL A 40 49.02 -7.97 -10.06
C VAL A 40 50.18 -8.69 -10.75
N PRO A 41 49.91 -9.48 -11.80
CA PRO A 41 50.74 -9.36 -13.00
C PRO A 41 49.94 -9.15 -14.29
N GLN A 42 50.56 -8.33 -15.15
CA GLN A 42 50.15 -7.87 -16.47
C GLN A 42 50.84 -8.71 -17.56
N SER A 43 50.29 -8.67 -18.79
CA SER A 43 50.83 -9.13 -20.10
C SER A 43 50.09 -10.33 -20.69
N GLY A 44 49.66 -10.39 -21.95
CA GLY A 44 49.82 -9.48 -23.10
C GLY A 44 49.35 -10.15 -24.42
N SER A 45 49.35 -9.34 -25.51
CA SER A 45 49.21 -9.67 -26.95
C SER A 45 47.81 -10.11 -27.45
N LEU A 46 47.10 -9.37 -28.33
CA LEU A 46 47.32 -8.94 -29.74
C LEU A 46 47.04 -10.02 -30.81
N GLY A 47 46.06 -9.71 -31.68
CA GLY A 47 45.82 -10.29 -33.00
C GLY A 47 44.81 -11.45 -32.99
N ARG A 48 43.80 -11.53 -33.86
CA ARG A 48 43.85 -11.35 -35.31
C ARG A 48 42.49 -11.02 -35.92
N PHE A 49 42.59 -10.43 -37.10
CA PHE A 49 41.57 -9.89 -37.99
C PHE A 49 40.76 -10.95 -38.75
N SER A 50 39.52 -10.55 -39.10
CA SER A 50 38.79 -10.75 -40.36
C SER A 50 38.56 -12.15 -40.94
N ALA A 51 37.27 -12.52 -41.05
CA ALA A 51 36.54 -13.11 -42.19
C ALA A 51 35.29 -13.81 -41.61
N MET A 52 34.04 -13.49 -41.94
CA MET A 52 33.40 -13.63 -43.25
C MET A 52 32.19 -12.70 -43.33
N MET A 53 32.19 -11.84 -44.35
CA MET A 53 30.99 -11.31 -44.98
C MET A 53 30.35 -12.39 -45.88
N GLY A 54 29.04 -12.29 -46.06
CA GLY A 54 28.29 -12.76 -47.25
C GLY A 54 27.14 -13.69 -46.86
N GLY A 55 25.86 -13.42 -47.17
CA GLY A 55 25.22 -12.38 -47.97
C GLY A 55 23.75 -12.28 -47.58
N SER A 56 23.09 -11.12 -47.66
CA SER A 56 22.48 -10.51 -48.86
C SER A 56 21.01 -10.95 -49.06
N GLY A 57 20.10 -9.98 -48.98
CA GLY A 57 18.70 -10.09 -49.43
C GLY A 57 17.71 -9.36 -48.50
N ALA A 58 17.73 -8.03 -48.42
CA ALA A 58 16.92 -7.10 -49.20
C ALA A 58 15.45 -7.00 -48.74
N GLY A 59 15.06 -5.83 -48.19
CA GLY A 59 13.65 -5.52 -47.88
C GLY A 59 13.42 -4.23 -47.07
N ALA A 60 13.48 -3.08 -47.75
CA ALA A 60 12.71 -1.85 -47.53
C ALA A 60 12.50 -1.28 -46.09
N SER A 61 13.25 -0.22 -45.80
CA SER A 61 12.83 1.06 -45.20
C SER A 61 11.41 1.18 -44.61
N SER A 62 11.28 1.05 -43.27
CA SER A 62 10.25 1.75 -42.46
C SER A 62 10.52 1.73 -40.94
N GLY A 63 11.77 1.56 -40.50
CA GLY A 63 12.08 1.23 -39.09
C GLY A 63 12.18 2.40 -38.10
N LEU A 64 12.28 3.65 -38.55
CA LEU A 64 12.58 4.79 -37.65
C LEU A 64 11.35 5.62 -37.25
N GLY A 65 10.24 5.53 -37.99
CA GLY A 65 8.97 6.19 -37.62
C GLY A 65 8.17 5.44 -36.54
N GLY A 66 8.28 4.10 -36.50
CA GLY A 66 7.56 3.26 -35.54
C GLY A 66 8.12 3.31 -34.11
N MET A 67 9.43 3.52 -33.96
CA MET A 67 10.06 3.61 -32.63
C MET A 67 9.73 4.93 -31.91
N MET A 68 9.59 6.05 -32.64
CA MET A 68 9.11 7.32 -32.09
C MET A 68 7.61 7.28 -31.76
N ALA A 69 6.80 6.57 -32.56
CA ALA A 69 5.38 6.36 -32.25
C ALA A 69 5.16 5.48 -31.01
N SER A 70 6.04 4.49 -30.77
CA SER A 70 6.03 3.68 -29.55
C SER A 70 6.43 4.50 -28.31
N ALA A 71 7.36 5.45 -28.44
CA ALA A 71 7.74 6.35 -27.37
C ALA A 71 6.65 7.40 -27.05
N MET A 72 5.90 7.88 -28.05
CA MET A 72 4.76 8.78 -27.83
C MET A 72 3.51 8.05 -27.29
N ASN A 73 3.30 6.77 -27.64
CA ASN A 73 2.22 5.97 -27.06
C ASN A 73 2.47 5.64 -25.57
N GLN A 74 3.72 5.63 -25.13
CA GLN A 74 4.06 5.57 -23.70
C GLN A 74 3.78 6.87 -22.94
N TYR A 75 3.62 8.00 -23.62
CA TYR A 75 3.37 9.30 -23.00
C TYR A 75 1.88 9.72 -23.02
N LEU A 76 1.01 9.02 -23.78
CA LEU A 76 -0.40 9.40 -23.96
C LEU A 76 -1.44 8.26 -23.81
N GLY A 77 -1.06 7.07 -23.33
CA GLY A 77 -1.96 5.90 -23.30
C GLY A 77 -1.90 5.05 -22.03
N ASN A 78 -2.04 5.66 -20.85
CA ASN A 78 -1.98 4.96 -19.56
C ASN A 78 -3.33 4.32 -19.17
N THR A 79 -3.82 3.37 -19.97
CA THR A 79 -5.03 2.57 -19.63
C THR A 79 -4.95 1.08 -19.96
N HIS A 80 -3.81 0.59 -20.48
CA HIS A 80 -3.71 -0.82 -20.90
C HIS A 80 -2.48 -1.59 -20.40
N ALA A 81 -1.61 -0.98 -19.61
CA ALA A 81 -0.37 -1.63 -19.14
C ALA A 81 -0.60 -2.71 -18.06
N ALA A 82 -1.72 -2.68 -17.33
CA ALA A 82 -2.03 -3.73 -16.34
C ALA A 82 -2.64 -5.01 -16.97
N MET A 83 -3.33 -4.89 -18.11
CA MET A 83 -3.93 -6.04 -18.81
C MET A 83 -2.93 -6.83 -19.68
N GLY A 84 -1.69 -6.33 -19.85
CA GLY A 84 -0.65 -6.99 -20.65
C GLY A 84 0.11 -8.11 -19.94
N TYR A 85 -0.03 -8.26 -18.62
CA TYR A 85 0.74 -9.24 -17.84
C TYR A 85 0.12 -10.64 -17.77
N VAL A 86 -1.07 -10.82 -18.33
CA VAL A 86 -1.85 -12.04 -18.14
C VAL A 86 -2.11 -12.67 -19.50
N GLY A 87 -1.11 -13.40 -20.02
CA GLY A 87 -1.30 -14.24 -21.20
C GLY A 87 -2.43 -15.25 -21.02
N SER A 88 -2.95 -15.81 -22.11
CA SER A 88 -4.14 -16.67 -22.14
C SER A 88 -4.13 -17.86 -21.13
N GLY A 89 -2.94 -18.35 -20.74
CA GLY A 89 -2.79 -19.36 -19.67
C GLY A 89 -2.51 -18.80 -18.26
N GLY A 90 -2.05 -17.55 -18.15
CA GLY A 90 -1.79 -16.87 -16.88
C GLY A 90 -3.05 -16.37 -16.18
N GLY A 91 -4.15 -16.18 -16.93
CA GLY A 91 -5.43 -15.68 -16.40
C GLY A 91 -6.05 -16.59 -15.36
N GLY A 92 -6.00 -17.91 -15.58
CA GLY A 92 -6.52 -18.88 -14.63
C GLY A 92 -5.70 -18.94 -13.33
N MET A 93 -4.37 -18.89 -13.43
CA MET A 93 -3.48 -18.92 -12.26
C MET A 93 -3.56 -17.61 -11.45
N MET A 94 -3.59 -16.46 -12.12
CA MET A 94 -3.74 -15.16 -11.46
C MET A 94 -5.14 -15.01 -10.85
N GLY A 95 -6.17 -15.55 -11.50
CA GLY A 95 -7.53 -15.64 -10.97
C GLY A 95 -7.58 -16.39 -9.65
N ALA A 96 -7.01 -17.59 -9.59
CA ALA A 96 -6.94 -18.38 -8.35
C ALA A 96 -6.12 -17.68 -7.25
N ALA A 97 -5.03 -17.00 -7.61
CA ALA A 97 -4.21 -16.24 -6.66
C ALA A 97 -4.89 -14.96 -6.15
N SER A 98 -5.89 -14.45 -6.87
CA SER A 98 -6.65 -13.24 -6.54
C SER A 98 -7.78 -13.46 -5.55
N GLY A 99 -8.07 -14.72 -5.21
CA GLY A 99 -9.11 -15.06 -4.25
C GLY A 99 -10.49 -15.24 -4.91
N SER A 100 -11.53 -14.94 -4.15
CA SER A 100 -12.92 -15.19 -4.55
C SER A 100 -13.52 -13.96 -5.24
N VAL A 101 -14.49 -14.17 -6.12
CA VAL A 101 -15.27 -13.07 -6.71
C VAL A 101 -16.59 -12.91 -5.95
N TRP A 102 -16.85 -11.71 -5.44
CA TRP A 102 -18.04 -11.37 -4.66
C TRP A 102 -18.91 -10.35 -5.39
N THR A 103 -20.22 -10.50 -5.28
CA THR A 103 -21.19 -9.53 -5.80
C THR A 103 -21.16 -8.24 -4.98
N PRO A 104 -21.59 -7.09 -5.54
CA PRO A 104 -21.70 -5.84 -4.79
C PRO A 104 -22.56 -5.95 -3.52
N ALA A 105 -23.60 -6.80 -3.54
CA ALA A 105 -24.44 -7.04 -2.37
C ALA A 105 -23.72 -7.83 -1.25
N GLN A 106 -22.80 -8.72 -1.60
CA GLN A 106 -21.95 -9.40 -0.62
C GLN A 106 -20.93 -8.45 -0.01
N VAL A 107 -20.29 -7.61 -0.85
CA VAL A 107 -19.34 -6.58 -0.39
C VAL A 107 -20.04 -5.56 0.51
N ALA A 108 -21.24 -5.09 0.17
CA ALA A 108 -22.01 -4.19 1.02
C ALA A 108 -22.31 -4.79 2.40
N LYS A 109 -22.60 -6.10 2.47
CA LYS A 109 -22.79 -6.79 3.77
C LYS A 109 -21.49 -6.89 4.56
N LEU A 110 -20.36 -7.12 3.90
CA LEU A 110 -19.05 -7.16 4.53
C LEU A 110 -18.68 -5.79 5.13
N VAL A 111 -18.91 -4.71 4.40
CA VAL A 111 -18.69 -3.34 4.90
C VAL A 111 -19.60 -3.05 6.10
N GLN A 112 -20.88 -3.41 6.04
CA GLN A 112 -21.77 -3.27 7.21
C GLN A 112 -21.30 -4.07 8.44
N GLN A 113 -20.54 -5.16 8.24
CA GLN A 113 -19.94 -5.91 9.34
C GLN A 113 -18.68 -5.22 9.90
N SER A 114 -17.84 -4.60 9.07
CA SER A 114 -16.67 -3.85 9.55
C SER A 114 -17.04 -2.62 10.38
N GLU A 115 -18.20 -2.03 10.13
CA GLU A 115 -18.71 -0.89 10.88
C GLU A 115 -19.15 -1.24 12.33
N GLN A 116 -19.21 -2.51 12.71
CA GLN A 116 -19.68 -2.92 14.02
C GLN A 116 -18.62 -2.66 15.11
N GLY A 117 -18.97 -1.84 16.11
CA GLY A 117 -18.11 -1.62 17.27
C GLY A 117 -16.91 -0.71 17.01
N VAL A 118 -16.87 -0.01 15.86
CA VAL A 118 -15.84 0.99 15.52
C VAL A 118 -16.37 2.41 15.67
N THR A 119 -15.47 3.38 15.82
CA THR A 119 -15.80 4.81 15.78
C THR A 119 -15.33 5.41 14.47
N ILE A 120 -16.26 5.89 13.65
CA ILE A 120 -15.98 6.56 12.37
C ILE A 120 -16.15 8.07 12.58
N ASP A 121 -15.01 8.78 12.63
CA ASP A 121 -14.97 10.23 12.75
C ASP A 121 -14.66 10.87 11.40
N ARG A 122 -15.71 11.42 10.77
CA ARG A 122 -15.62 12.12 9.49
C ARG A 122 -14.92 13.47 9.59
N THR A 123 -14.89 14.09 10.77
CA THR A 123 -14.26 15.41 10.97
C THR A 123 -12.75 15.30 10.97
N THR A 124 -12.22 14.22 11.56
CA THR A 124 -10.78 13.95 11.62
C THR A 124 -10.30 12.90 10.63
N ASN A 125 -11.17 12.45 9.72
CA ASN A 125 -10.93 11.38 8.74
C ASN A 125 -10.29 10.14 9.40
N THR A 126 -10.92 9.65 10.46
CA THR A 126 -10.35 8.61 11.33
C THR A 126 -11.34 7.50 11.60
N ILE A 127 -10.86 6.25 11.55
CA ILE A 127 -11.57 5.06 12.02
C ILE A 127 -10.78 4.52 13.21
N THR A 128 -11.45 4.39 14.35
CA THR A 128 -10.87 3.82 15.57
C THR A 128 -11.56 2.52 15.90
N TYR A 129 -10.77 1.46 15.94
CA TYR A 129 -11.15 0.12 16.36
C TYR A 129 -10.93 -0.04 17.87
N HIS A 130 -11.79 -0.83 18.52
CA HIS A 130 -11.82 -0.97 19.98
C HIS A 130 -11.75 -2.42 20.45
N SER A 131 -11.89 -3.39 19.55
CA SER A 131 -11.94 -4.81 19.88
C SER A 131 -10.55 -5.43 19.98
N THR A 132 -10.49 -6.66 20.50
CA THR A 132 -9.31 -7.52 20.36
C THR A 132 -9.30 -8.27 19.02
N GLN A 133 -10.45 -8.33 18.33
CA GLN A 133 -10.62 -8.89 17.01
C GLN A 133 -11.47 -7.92 16.17
N ASP A 134 -10.87 -7.38 15.12
CA ASP A 134 -11.48 -6.37 14.27
C ASP A 134 -11.41 -6.76 12.78
N LEU A 135 -12.39 -6.28 12.02
CA LEU A 135 -12.49 -6.47 10.57
C LEU A 135 -12.26 -5.13 9.87
N LEU A 136 -11.21 -5.06 9.04
CA LEU A 136 -10.87 -3.93 8.20
C LEU A 136 -11.16 -4.28 6.73
N VAL A 137 -12.00 -3.50 6.07
CA VAL A 137 -12.43 -3.76 4.69
C VAL A 137 -12.01 -2.59 3.80
N PRO A 138 -10.79 -2.62 3.23
CA PRO A 138 -10.38 -1.61 2.28
C PRO A 138 -10.93 -1.92 0.88
N LEU A 139 -11.74 -1.01 0.34
CA LEU A 139 -12.15 -1.03 -1.06
C LEU A 139 -11.09 -0.29 -1.90
N ALA A 140 -10.50 -1.00 -2.86
CA ALA A 140 -9.51 -0.43 -3.76
C ALA A 140 -10.18 0.32 -4.91
N ALA A 141 -9.96 1.63 -5.00
CA ALA A 141 -10.39 2.53 -6.08
C ALA A 141 -11.79 2.23 -6.64
N PRO A 142 -12.84 2.21 -5.80
CA PRO A 142 -14.17 1.79 -6.23
C PRO A 142 -14.73 2.72 -7.32
N ALA A 143 -14.89 2.19 -8.53
CA ALA A 143 -15.34 2.94 -9.69
C ALA A 143 -16.69 3.63 -9.47
N ALA A 144 -17.59 2.97 -8.72
CA ALA A 144 -18.91 3.48 -8.35
C ALA A 144 -18.87 4.83 -7.62
N LEU A 145 -17.78 5.13 -6.90
CA LEU A 145 -17.64 6.36 -6.13
C LEU A 145 -17.02 7.52 -6.94
N HIS A 146 -16.65 7.29 -8.20
CA HIS A 146 -16.05 8.30 -9.09
C HIS A 146 -14.85 9.03 -8.46
N ILE A 147 -14.10 8.31 -7.61
CA ILE A 147 -12.93 8.85 -6.94
C ILE A 147 -11.83 9.04 -7.98
N LYS A 148 -11.21 10.23 -7.97
CA LYS A 148 -10.10 10.52 -8.89
C LYS A 148 -8.80 9.95 -8.33
N GLY A 149 -8.17 9.07 -9.09
CA GLY A 149 -6.84 8.53 -8.79
C GLY A 149 -6.87 7.24 -7.97
N MET A 150 -5.68 6.79 -7.57
CA MET A 150 -5.49 5.55 -6.83
C MET A 150 -5.73 5.83 -5.34
N GLN A 151 -6.89 5.44 -4.81
CA GLN A 151 -7.28 5.74 -3.42
C GLN A 151 -8.01 4.55 -2.78
N TRP A 152 -7.92 4.49 -1.45
CA TRP A 152 -8.70 3.58 -0.62
C TRP A 152 -10.01 4.23 -0.21
N GLU A 153 -11.09 3.46 -0.22
CA GLU A 153 -12.30 3.76 0.53
C GLU A 153 -12.46 2.74 1.66
N ILE A 154 -12.72 3.22 2.88
CA ILE A 154 -12.91 2.41 4.08
C ILE A 154 -14.02 3.06 4.91
N ASP A 155 -15.12 2.35 5.16
CA ASP A 155 -16.28 2.77 5.97
C ASP A 155 -16.78 4.20 5.68
N GLY A 156 -16.84 4.56 4.39
CA GLY A 156 -17.29 5.84 3.86
C GLY A 156 -16.23 6.95 3.84
N LEU A 157 -14.96 6.64 4.13
CA LEU A 157 -13.86 7.59 4.19
C LEU A 157 -12.78 7.28 3.14
N ILE A 158 -12.16 8.35 2.61
CA ILE A 158 -11.07 8.23 1.64
C ILE A 158 -9.72 8.29 2.36
N ASN A 159 -8.91 7.24 2.17
CA ASN A 159 -7.60 7.07 2.81
C ASN A 159 -7.59 7.44 4.31
N PRO A 160 -8.53 6.97 5.14
CA PRO A 160 -8.65 7.40 6.53
C PRO A 160 -7.43 7.02 7.38
N LYS A 161 -7.21 7.73 8.47
CA LYS A 161 -6.35 7.23 9.53
C LYS A 161 -7.05 6.05 10.22
N VAL A 162 -6.42 4.89 10.22
CA VAL A 162 -6.88 3.70 10.96
C VAL A 162 -6.12 3.64 12.29
N VAL A 163 -6.85 3.51 13.39
CA VAL A 163 -6.29 3.36 14.75
C VAL A 163 -6.79 2.04 15.31
N VAL A 164 -5.87 1.19 15.78
CA VAL A 164 -6.18 -0.12 16.37
C VAL A 164 -5.50 -0.30 17.73
N PRO A 165 -6.06 -1.13 18.62
CA PRO A 165 -5.41 -1.45 19.88
C PRO A 165 -4.12 -2.25 19.69
N GLN A 166 -3.09 -1.98 20.49
CA GLN A 166 -1.94 -2.88 20.55
C GLN A 166 -2.36 -4.29 20.96
N GLY A 167 -1.92 -5.29 20.20
CA GLY A 167 -2.24 -6.70 20.43
C GLY A 167 -3.55 -7.15 19.79
N ALA A 168 -4.33 -6.25 19.18
CA ALA A 168 -5.51 -6.63 18.43
C ALA A 168 -5.15 -7.51 17.22
N GLN A 169 -5.99 -8.51 16.96
CA GLN A 169 -5.97 -9.30 15.75
C GLN A 169 -6.83 -8.61 14.70
N ILE A 170 -6.20 -8.18 13.62
CA ILE A 170 -6.86 -7.47 12.52
C ILE A 170 -7.02 -8.45 11.36
N THR A 171 -8.27 -8.67 10.98
CA THR A 171 -8.60 -9.32 9.71
C THR A 171 -8.74 -8.24 8.66
N VAL A 172 -7.92 -8.29 7.62
CA VAL A 172 -8.05 -7.42 6.46
C VAL A 172 -8.71 -8.21 5.35
N ASP A 173 -9.83 -7.69 4.84
CA ASP A 173 -10.57 -8.25 3.73
C ASP A 173 -10.53 -7.24 2.58
N LEU A 174 -9.49 -7.38 1.74
CA LEU A 174 -9.26 -6.48 0.61
C LEU A 174 -10.25 -6.83 -0.50
N VAL A 175 -10.98 -5.82 -0.95
CA VAL A 175 -11.87 -5.90 -2.12
C VAL A 175 -11.30 -5.00 -3.21
N ASN A 176 -11.04 -5.57 -4.39
CA ASN A 176 -10.69 -4.79 -5.57
C ASN A 176 -11.95 -4.40 -6.35
N ALA A 177 -12.33 -3.13 -6.23
CA ALA A 177 -13.49 -2.51 -6.89
C ALA A 177 -13.08 -1.56 -8.04
N ASP A 178 -11.84 -1.69 -8.51
CA ASP A 178 -11.30 -1.01 -9.68
C ASP A 178 -11.56 -1.85 -10.94
N GLN A 179 -11.90 -1.19 -12.05
CA GLN A 179 -12.21 -1.84 -13.33
C GLN A 179 -11.00 -2.15 -14.22
N GLY A 180 -9.83 -1.58 -13.90
CA GLY A 180 -8.66 -1.65 -14.78
C GLY A 180 -7.36 -2.01 -14.10
N TYR A 181 -7.25 -1.82 -12.78
CA TYR A 181 -5.99 -1.99 -12.07
C TYR A 181 -6.05 -3.09 -11.01
N MET A 182 -4.94 -3.81 -10.90
CA MET A 182 -4.71 -4.70 -9.77
C MET A 182 -4.34 -3.88 -8.55
N HIS A 183 -4.78 -4.32 -7.37
CA HIS A 183 -4.46 -3.66 -6.11
C HIS A 183 -4.11 -4.68 -5.05
N GLY A 184 -3.14 -4.34 -4.19
CA GLY A 184 -2.75 -5.13 -3.03
C GLY A 184 -2.81 -4.27 -1.77
N PHE A 185 -2.56 -4.87 -0.62
CA PHE A 185 -2.58 -4.15 0.65
C PHE A 185 -1.35 -4.54 1.46
N GLU A 186 -0.67 -3.57 2.06
CA GLU A 186 0.47 -3.84 2.96
C GLU A 186 0.53 -2.82 4.09
N VAL A 187 0.74 -3.27 5.33
CA VAL A 187 1.11 -2.40 6.46
C VAL A 187 2.63 -2.37 6.62
N THR A 188 3.21 -1.20 6.43
CA THR A 188 4.66 -0.98 6.32
C THR A 188 5.14 0.20 7.16
N THR A 189 6.44 0.21 7.44
CA THR A 189 7.13 1.36 8.05
C THR A 189 7.46 2.47 7.04
N ALA A 190 7.20 2.27 5.74
CA ALA A 190 7.36 3.30 4.72
C ALA A 190 6.55 4.57 5.06
N ARG A 191 7.09 5.73 4.70
CA ARG A 191 6.50 7.05 4.97
C ARG A 191 6.41 7.88 3.69
N PRO A 192 5.38 8.76 3.56
CA PRO A 192 5.31 9.71 2.46
C PRO A 192 6.48 10.72 2.53
N PRO A 193 6.92 11.26 1.38
CA PRO A 193 6.45 10.95 0.02
C PRO A 193 6.85 9.53 -0.39
N PHE A 194 5.92 8.81 -1.01
CA PHE A 194 6.14 7.45 -1.47
C PHE A 194 6.84 7.47 -2.83
N ARG A 195 7.82 6.58 -3.00
CA ARG A 195 8.53 6.36 -4.27
C ARG A 195 7.72 5.43 -5.16
N GLU A 196 8.10 5.32 -6.43
CA GLU A 196 7.50 4.38 -7.39
C GLU A 196 7.37 2.96 -6.81
N MET A 197 8.46 2.43 -6.24
CA MET A 197 8.48 1.13 -5.57
C MET A 197 8.28 1.28 -4.05
N ALA A 198 7.11 1.77 -3.61
CA ALA A 198 6.84 2.07 -2.20
C ALA A 198 7.01 0.88 -1.24
N MET A 199 6.69 -0.34 -1.70
CA MET A 199 6.90 -1.59 -0.94
C MET A 199 8.37 -1.84 -0.56
N MET A 200 9.32 -1.23 -1.28
CA MET A 200 10.76 -1.35 -0.98
C MET A 200 11.27 -0.20 -0.09
N GLN A 201 10.42 0.79 0.22
CA GLN A 201 10.81 1.97 0.99
C GLN A 201 10.81 1.72 2.51
N GLY A 202 10.14 0.67 2.96
CA GLY A 202 10.17 0.23 4.35
C GLY A 202 9.73 -1.22 4.47
N PRO A 203 10.23 -1.97 5.45
CA PRO A 203 9.80 -3.34 5.66
C PRO A 203 8.31 -3.43 6.03
N ALA A 204 7.68 -4.52 5.59
CA ALA A 204 6.43 -5.00 6.13
C ALA A 204 6.53 -5.12 7.66
N THR A 205 5.56 -4.57 8.37
CA THR A 205 5.67 -4.37 9.83
C THR A 205 5.23 -5.60 10.62
N PHE A 206 4.09 -6.17 10.27
CA PHE A 206 3.51 -7.31 10.96
C PHE A 206 3.50 -8.52 10.02
N SER A 207 3.83 -9.70 10.54
CA SER A 207 3.75 -10.93 9.77
C SER A 207 2.34 -11.08 9.21
N ARG A 208 2.24 -11.38 7.91
CA ARG A 208 0.97 -11.54 7.16
C ARG A 208 0.12 -10.26 7.01
N ALA A 209 0.61 -9.08 7.40
CA ALA A 209 -0.05 -7.81 7.09
C ALA A 209 0.19 -7.36 5.64
N PHE A 210 0.12 -8.32 4.71
CA PHE A 210 0.22 -8.09 3.29
C PHE A 210 -0.75 -8.97 2.52
N ILE A 211 -1.27 -8.46 1.42
CA ILE A 211 -2.05 -9.15 0.41
C ILE A 211 -1.41 -8.80 -0.93
N MET A 212 -0.96 -9.82 -1.66
CA MET A 212 -0.45 -9.63 -3.03
C MET A 212 -1.51 -8.99 -3.91
N PRO A 213 -1.13 -8.19 -4.92
CA PRO A 213 -2.09 -7.59 -5.84
C PRO A 213 -3.06 -8.61 -6.42
N ILE A 214 -4.36 -8.30 -6.32
CA ILE A 214 -5.47 -9.11 -6.83
C ILE A 214 -6.08 -8.44 -8.07
N LEU A 215 -6.67 -9.24 -8.95
CA LEU A 215 -7.27 -8.79 -10.21
C LEU A 215 -8.37 -7.73 -10.02
N PRO A 216 -8.60 -6.86 -11.02
CA PRO A 216 -9.70 -5.88 -11.03
C PRO A 216 -11.07 -6.55 -11.06
N GLU A 217 -12.12 -5.77 -10.75
CA GLU A 217 -13.51 -6.23 -10.84
C GLU A 217 -13.89 -6.67 -12.26
N THR A 218 -14.89 -7.54 -12.34
CA THR A 218 -15.42 -8.09 -13.59
C THR A 218 -16.94 -7.91 -13.62
N SER A 219 -17.57 -8.28 -14.73
CA SER A 219 -19.03 -8.34 -14.80
C SER A 219 -19.66 -9.31 -13.80
N GLN A 220 -18.89 -10.25 -13.24
CA GLN A 220 -19.35 -11.20 -12.22
C GLN A 220 -19.24 -10.64 -10.79
N GLY A 221 -18.54 -9.53 -10.60
CA GLY A 221 -18.30 -8.93 -9.29
C GLY A 221 -16.83 -8.60 -9.04
N GLN A 222 -16.51 -8.37 -7.77
CA GLN A 222 -15.25 -7.82 -7.29
C GLN A 222 -14.38 -8.93 -6.70
N TYR A 223 -13.10 -8.98 -7.08
CA TYR A 223 -12.18 -9.90 -6.43
C TYR A 223 -11.96 -9.47 -4.98
N HIS A 224 -11.97 -10.45 -4.08
CA HIS A 224 -11.66 -10.27 -2.69
C HIS A 224 -10.62 -11.30 -2.24
N ARG A 225 -9.72 -10.84 -1.37
CA ARG A 225 -8.85 -11.72 -0.58
C ARG A 225 -8.68 -11.23 0.84
N SER A 226 -8.65 -12.16 1.80
CA SER A 226 -8.41 -11.84 3.20
C SER A 226 -7.05 -12.30 3.71
N THR A 227 -6.54 -11.57 4.70
CA THR A 227 -5.42 -11.96 5.55
C THR A 227 -5.71 -11.58 6.99
N GLN A 228 -4.91 -12.11 7.91
CA GLN A 228 -5.02 -11.79 9.32
C GLN A 228 -3.63 -11.63 9.93
N PHE A 229 -3.46 -10.59 10.73
CA PHE A 229 -2.25 -10.29 11.46
C PHE A 229 -2.56 -9.76 12.86
N THR A 230 -1.55 -9.71 13.72
CA THR A 230 -1.65 -9.11 15.06
C THR A 230 -0.84 -7.83 15.13
N ALA A 231 -1.44 -6.74 15.60
CA ALA A 231 -0.79 -5.44 15.78
C ALA A 231 0.09 -5.42 17.04
N THR A 232 1.16 -6.22 17.04
CA THR A 232 1.94 -6.54 18.26
C THR A 232 2.77 -5.38 18.83
N LYS A 233 2.94 -4.28 18.08
CA LYS A 233 3.85 -3.19 18.45
C LYS A 233 3.20 -1.83 18.23
N ALA A 234 3.02 -1.06 19.31
CA ALA A 234 2.60 0.32 19.26
C ALA A 234 3.51 1.16 18.34
N GLY A 235 2.90 2.09 17.61
CA GLY A 235 3.62 2.91 16.65
C GLY A 235 2.72 3.49 15.57
N THR A 236 3.35 4.28 14.69
CA THR A 236 2.71 4.82 13.49
C THR A 236 3.36 4.22 12.26
N TYR A 237 2.52 3.66 11.41
CA TYR A 237 2.84 2.95 10.18
C TYR A 237 1.99 3.53 9.04
N SER A 238 2.23 3.05 7.82
CA SER A 238 1.36 3.30 6.68
C SER A 238 0.72 2.01 6.23
N TYR A 239 -0.52 2.08 5.73
CA TYR A 239 -1.05 1.05 4.86
C TYR A 239 -0.99 1.56 3.42
N ILE A 240 -0.51 0.74 2.48
CA ILE A 240 -0.25 1.14 1.10
C ILE A 240 -0.77 0.11 0.10
N CYS A 241 -0.99 0.53 -1.14
CA CYS A 241 -0.97 -0.39 -2.27
C CYS A 241 0.47 -0.63 -2.72
N PRO A 242 0.96 -1.89 -2.76
CA PRO A 242 2.34 -2.20 -3.12
C PRO A 242 2.59 -2.16 -4.64
N VAL A 243 1.56 -1.97 -5.46
CA VAL A 243 1.71 -1.86 -6.92
C VAL A 243 2.53 -0.62 -7.26
N PRO A 244 3.51 -0.72 -8.18
CA PRO A 244 4.37 0.40 -8.55
C PRO A 244 3.56 1.67 -8.87
N GLY A 245 3.96 2.79 -8.28
CA GLY A 245 3.37 4.10 -8.48
C GLY A 245 2.06 4.37 -7.74
N HIS A 246 1.30 3.35 -7.32
CA HIS A 246 -0.04 3.55 -6.75
C HIS A 246 0.01 4.33 -5.42
N ALA A 247 0.90 3.95 -4.50
CA ALA A 247 1.09 4.70 -3.25
C ALA A 247 1.62 6.13 -3.49
N ALA A 248 2.49 6.32 -4.49
CA ALA A 248 3.00 7.64 -4.88
C ALA A 248 1.89 8.55 -5.46
N GLN A 249 0.87 7.96 -6.08
CA GLN A 249 -0.33 8.65 -6.58
C GLN A 249 -1.40 8.88 -5.49
N GLY A 250 -1.17 8.41 -4.26
CA GLY A 250 -2.05 8.65 -3.11
C GLY A 250 -2.78 7.43 -2.57
N MET A 251 -2.47 6.21 -3.03
CA MET A 251 -3.12 4.98 -2.54
C MET A 251 -2.49 4.48 -1.25
N ALA A 252 -2.56 5.31 -0.24
CA ALA A 252 -1.96 5.07 1.06
C ALA A 252 -2.73 5.82 2.14
N GLY A 253 -2.71 5.28 3.35
CA GLY A 253 -3.17 5.98 4.54
C GLY A 253 -2.34 5.61 5.77
N ARG A 254 -2.72 6.19 6.90
CA ARG A 254 -1.96 6.04 8.15
C ARG A 254 -2.56 4.94 9.01
N PHE A 255 -1.71 4.06 9.52
CA PHE A 255 -2.09 2.98 10.45
C PHE A 255 -1.41 3.22 11.80
N VAL A 256 -2.19 3.40 12.86
CA VAL A 256 -1.70 3.67 14.21
C VAL A 256 -2.06 2.51 15.12
N VAL A 257 -1.07 2.03 15.86
CA VAL A 257 -1.25 1.03 16.92
C VAL A 257 -1.02 1.73 18.25
N SER A 258 -2.01 1.73 19.13
CA SER A 258 -1.98 2.41 20.44
C SER A 258 -2.65 1.62 21.55
#